data_AF-A0A1G2ZH46-F1
#
_entry.id   AF-A0A1G2ZH46-F1
#
_cell.length_a   1.000
_cell.length_b   1.000
_cell.length_c   1.000
_cell.angle_alpha   90.00
_cell.angle_beta   90.00
_cell.angle_gamma   90.00
#
_symmetry.space_group_name_H-M   'P 1'
#
loop_
_entity.id
_entity.type
_entity.pdbx_description
1 polymer ?
#
loop_
_entity_poly.entity_id
_entity_poly.type
_entity_poly.pdbx_seq_one_letter_code
_entity_poly.pdbx_strand_id
1 'polypeptide(L)'
;MRRTLITSLTLLFATLCIYSAPATNQDKSTPINSMMQPLADVDITAFSTSVECLSYISAGSSVETGDYAKKISNGLDIVLTAVDNNNFTRSKYSGFITVFPMIFLAELLYDKDKLKDEDKRKSVKKSLEKIVRLVEEGQKEGVGVADGADGSGAWGYSIAEDKKSGRRKAQSAACCVIGLIAAKKAGIKVSEKAIDNGISYLRRCVSQTGQVGYQGPQTPQNYGGYGRTAGLLYCMKYANLEKESEYQKALKWLDANKPEKDYDAHAGAFMAWGFIWGGLFHSIRNSKEDKIHSNYLEEIFKDIKNKDGTWNGKEWKFKDTALFGDMTRLAMLGYQFKDKKITVLLLEKK
;
A
#
# COMPACT_ATOMS: atom_id res chain seq x y z
N MET A 1 -29.23 16.90 -43.52
CA MET A 1 -29.49 15.43 -43.52
C MET A 1 -28.13 14.75 -43.60
N ARG A 2 -27.57 14.26 -42.49
CA ARG A 2 -27.83 12.99 -41.77
C ARG A 2 -27.17 11.75 -42.43
N ARG A 3 -26.25 11.15 -41.65
CA ARG A 3 -25.77 9.75 -41.61
C ARG A 3 -24.80 9.38 -42.77
N THR A 4 -23.67 8.69 -42.57
CA THR A 4 -23.49 7.46 -41.76
C THR A 4 -21.98 7.12 -41.55
N LEU A 5 -21.64 6.73 -40.30
CA LEU A 5 -20.60 5.82 -39.74
C LEU A 5 -19.12 5.94 -40.18
N ILE A 6 -18.13 6.16 -39.29
CA ILE A 6 -17.68 5.40 -38.09
C ILE A 6 -17.27 3.95 -38.39
N THR A 7 -16.00 3.74 -38.76
CA THR A 7 -15.25 2.49 -38.51
C THR A 7 -13.76 2.73 -38.72
N SER A 8 -13.00 3.04 -37.64
CA SER A 8 -11.52 2.90 -37.59
C SER A 8 -10.98 3.20 -36.18
N LEU A 9 -11.53 2.55 -35.14
CA LEU A 9 -11.01 2.67 -33.78
C LEU A 9 -11.31 1.41 -32.96
N THR A 10 -10.80 0.24 -33.40
CA THR A 10 -10.90 -1.01 -32.62
C THR A 10 -9.81 -2.03 -32.95
N LEU A 11 -8.57 -1.60 -33.18
CA LEU A 11 -7.44 -2.53 -33.38
C LEU A 11 -6.15 -1.96 -32.79
N LEU A 12 -6.04 -1.91 -31.46
CA LEU A 12 -4.72 -1.78 -30.79
C LEU A 12 -4.68 -2.23 -29.31
N PHE A 13 -5.53 -3.17 -28.90
CA PHE A 13 -5.51 -3.72 -27.53
C PHE A 13 -5.73 -5.24 -27.56
N ALA A 14 -4.73 -6.00 -27.99
CA ALA A 14 -4.67 -7.46 -27.79
C ALA A 14 -3.30 -8.05 -28.17
N THR A 15 -2.20 -7.62 -27.54
CA THR A 15 -0.95 -8.42 -27.62
C THR A 15 -0.01 -8.09 -26.45
N LEU A 16 -0.02 -8.94 -25.41
CA LEU A 16 1.12 -9.31 -24.54
C LEU A 16 0.59 -9.91 -23.24
N CYS A 17 0.31 -11.23 -23.25
CA CYS A 17 0.20 -12.09 -22.07
C CYS A 17 0.15 -13.56 -22.54
N ILE A 18 1.29 -14.16 -22.94
CA ILE A 18 1.39 -15.63 -23.12
C ILE A 18 2.79 -16.11 -22.68
N TYR A 19 2.79 -17.29 -22.01
CA TYR A 19 3.87 -18.21 -21.59
C TYR A 19 4.47 -17.97 -20.18
N SER A 20 4.52 -18.95 -19.24
CA SER A 20 4.19 -20.40 -19.26
C SER A 20 4.24 -21.00 -17.85
N ALA A 21 3.39 -21.99 -17.56
CA ALA A 21 3.69 -23.07 -16.59
C ALA A 21 2.99 -24.38 -17.04
N PRO A 22 3.61 -25.56 -16.81
CA PRO A 22 3.18 -26.82 -17.43
C PRO A 22 1.99 -27.46 -16.70
N ALA A 23 1.16 -28.15 -17.47
CA ALA A 23 -0.07 -28.79 -17.04
C ALA A 23 0.18 -30.06 -16.20
N THR A 24 -0.50 -30.16 -15.07
CA THR A 24 -0.88 -31.45 -14.47
C THR A 24 -2.35 -31.43 -14.10
N ASN A 25 -3.08 -32.40 -14.66
CA ASN A 25 -4.50 -32.71 -14.54
C ASN A 25 -5.18 -32.28 -13.22
N GLN A 26 -6.05 -31.27 -13.27
CA GLN A 26 -7.23 -31.19 -12.41
C GLN A 26 -8.44 -30.63 -13.17
N ASP A 27 -9.47 -31.46 -13.15
CA ASP A 27 -10.91 -31.26 -13.34
C ASP A 27 -11.44 -30.03 -14.10
N LYS A 28 -12.06 -30.30 -15.25
CA LYS A 28 -12.70 -29.34 -16.15
C LYS A 28 -14.17 -29.15 -15.76
N SER A 29 -14.48 -28.20 -14.87
CA SER A 29 -15.86 -27.68 -14.79
C SER A 29 -16.03 -26.29 -14.15
N THR A 30 -14.97 -25.53 -13.89
CA THR A 30 -15.12 -24.11 -13.52
C THR A 30 -14.49 -23.22 -14.60
N PRO A 31 -15.23 -22.27 -15.21
CA PRO A 31 -14.63 -21.40 -16.21
C PRO A 31 -13.55 -20.53 -15.55
N ILE A 32 -12.31 -20.70 -16.04
CA ILE A 32 -11.08 -19.97 -15.65
C ILE A 32 -11.23 -18.44 -15.81
N ASN A 33 -12.27 -17.97 -16.50
CA ASN A 33 -12.61 -16.55 -16.68
C ASN A 33 -13.03 -15.80 -15.41
N SER A 34 -13.15 -16.44 -14.24
CA SER A 34 -13.49 -15.75 -12.98
C SER A 34 -12.26 -15.23 -12.20
N MET A 35 -11.03 -15.59 -12.58
CA MET A 35 -9.80 -15.21 -11.83
C MET A 35 -9.00 -14.05 -12.43
N MET A 36 -9.48 -13.43 -13.51
CA MET A 36 -8.84 -12.26 -14.14
C MET A 36 -9.83 -11.10 -14.32
N GLN A 37 -10.50 -10.68 -13.24
CA GLN A 37 -11.04 -9.31 -13.26
C GLN A 37 -9.84 -8.34 -13.23
N PRO A 38 -9.69 -7.47 -14.25
CA PRO A 38 -8.61 -6.50 -14.25
C PRO A 38 -8.72 -5.62 -13.00
N LEU A 39 -7.58 -5.21 -12.45
CA LEU A 39 -7.47 -4.11 -11.47
C LEU A 39 -8.12 -2.78 -11.93
N ALA A 40 -8.67 -2.72 -13.14
CA ALA A 40 -9.24 -1.56 -13.81
C ALA A 40 -10.64 -1.13 -13.32
N ASP A 41 -11.36 -1.96 -12.54
CA ASP A 41 -12.73 -1.65 -12.07
C ASP A 41 -12.85 -1.35 -10.56
N VAL A 42 -11.72 -1.02 -9.91
CA VAL A 42 -11.71 -0.55 -8.52
C VAL A 42 -12.09 0.94 -8.51
N ASP A 43 -13.05 1.36 -7.68
CA ASP A 43 -13.22 2.79 -7.38
C ASP A 43 -12.02 3.25 -6.55
N ILE A 44 -11.01 3.68 -7.31
CA ILE A 44 -9.68 4.08 -6.88
C ILE A 44 -9.71 5.54 -6.40
N THR A 45 -10.82 6.27 -6.53
CA THR A 45 -10.85 7.73 -6.36
C THR A 45 -10.23 8.19 -5.03
N ALA A 46 -10.68 7.66 -3.90
CA ALA A 46 -10.11 8.03 -2.60
C ALA A 46 -8.65 7.57 -2.46
N PHE A 47 -8.32 6.37 -2.93
CA PHE A 47 -6.96 5.82 -2.90
C PHE A 47 -5.98 6.67 -3.72
N SER A 48 -6.25 6.88 -5.02
CA SER A 48 -5.40 7.65 -5.90
C SER A 48 -5.29 9.09 -5.50
N THR A 49 -6.40 9.73 -5.12
CA THR A 49 -6.37 11.11 -4.63
C THR A 49 -5.48 11.20 -3.39
N SER A 50 -5.57 10.23 -2.47
CA SER A 50 -4.74 10.23 -1.26
C SER A 50 -3.26 10.02 -1.57
N VAL A 51 -2.91 9.08 -2.45
CA VAL A 51 -1.52 8.85 -2.87
C VAL A 51 -0.94 10.08 -3.58
N GLU A 52 -1.74 10.73 -4.44
CA GLU A 52 -1.33 11.96 -5.13
C GLU A 52 -1.13 13.12 -4.15
N CYS A 53 -2.07 13.35 -3.23
CA CYS A 53 -1.92 14.35 -2.18
C CYS A 53 -0.70 14.10 -1.29
N LEU A 54 -0.46 12.86 -0.88
CA LEU A 54 0.74 12.48 -0.13
C LEU A 54 2.02 12.76 -0.93
N SER A 55 1.99 12.59 -2.25
CA SER A 55 3.15 12.89 -3.10
C SER A 55 3.42 14.40 -3.17
N TYR A 56 2.38 15.22 -3.24
CA TYR A 56 2.48 16.69 -3.20
C TYR A 56 2.93 17.21 -1.83
N ILE A 57 2.44 16.59 -0.75
CA ILE A 57 2.91 16.87 0.62
C ILE A 57 4.39 16.50 0.75
N SER A 58 4.80 15.38 0.16
CA SER A 58 6.20 14.96 0.18
C SER A 58 7.12 15.91 -0.59
N ALA A 59 6.59 16.60 -1.61
CA ALA A 59 7.27 17.68 -2.31
C ALA A 59 7.29 19.02 -1.53
N GLY A 60 6.71 19.07 -0.32
CA GLY A 60 6.77 20.21 0.59
C GLY A 60 5.57 21.15 0.56
N SER A 61 4.49 20.80 -0.14
CA SER A 61 3.22 21.57 -0.07
C SER A 61 2.35 21.15 1.13
N SER A 62 1.39 22.00 1.50
CA SER A 62 0.35 21.75 2.51
C SER A 62 -1.03 22.00 1.91
N VAL A 63 -2.11 21.92 2.70
CA VAL A 63 -3.46 22.29 2.24
C VAL A 63 -3.54 23.79 1.90
N GLU A 64 -2.81 24.65 2.63
CA GLU A 64 -2.90 26.11 2.51
C GLU A 64 -1.68 26.78 1.81
N THR A 65 -0.54 26.10 1.72
CA THR A 65 0.73 26.68 1.21
C THR A 65 1.49 25.77 0.24
N GLY A 66 2.32 26.38 -0.61
CA GLY A 66 3.13 25.67 -1.61
C GLY A 66 2.43 25.51 -2.96
N ASP A 67 3.20 25.07 -3.95
CA ASP A 67 2.79 25.02 -5.37
C ASP A 67 1.60 24.09 -5.63
N TYR A 68 1.38 23.12 -4.76
CA TYR A 68 0.31 22.13 -4.89
C TYR A 68 -0.85 22.32 -3.91
N ALA A 69 -0.90 23.44 -3.17
CA ALA A 69 -1.91 23.66 -2.13
C ALA A 69 -3.35 23.48 -2.62
N LYS A 70 -3.69 24.08 -3.76
CA LYS A 70 -5.03 23.95 -4.36
C LYS A 70 -5.36 22.49 -4.73
N LYS A 71 -4.38 21.71 -5.20
CA LYS A 71 -4.58 20.29 -5.51
C LYS A 71 -4.83 19.47 -4.26
N ILE A 72 -4.05 19.72 -3.20
CA ILE A 72 -4.19 19.03 -1.91
C ILE A 72 -5.56 19.37 -1.28
N SER A 73 -5.95 20.64 -1.29
CA SER A 73 -7.26 21.09 -0.77
C SER A 73 -8.43 20.44 -1.52
N ASN A 74 -8.42 20.44 -2.86
CA ASN A 74 -9.45 19.76 -3.64
C ASN A 74 -9.45 18.25 -3.41
N GLY A 75 -8.26 17.64 -3.30
CA GLY A 75 -8.13 16.22 -3.03
C GLY A 75 -8.63 15.84 -1.64
N LEU A 76 -8.43 16.70 -0.65
CA LEU A 76 -9.01 16.55 0.68
C LEU A 76 -10.54 16.52 0.61
N ASP A 77 -11.17 17.46 -0.10
CA ASP A 77 -12.62 17.51 -0.23
C ASP A 77 -13.19 16.25 -0.91
N ILE A 78 -12.49 15.74 -1.94
CA ILE A 78 -12.83 14.47 -2.62
C ILE A 78 -12.74 13.29 -1.64
N VAL A 79 -11.65 13.19 -0.87
CA VAL A 79 -11.44 12.09 0.08
C VAL A 79 -12.48 12.13 1.20
N LEU A 80 -12.76 13.30 1.77
CA LEU A 80 -13.80 13.46 2.80
C LEU A 80 -15.17 13.04 2.26
N THR A 81 -15.54 13.50 1.07
CA THR A 81 -16.81 13.14 0.41
C THR A 81 -16.92 11.63 0.18
N ALA A 82 -15.85 10.99 -0.29
CA ALA A 82 -15.83 9.55 -0.53
C ALA A 82 -15.98 8.75 0.77
N VAL A 83 -15.28 9.15 1.83
CA VAL A 83 -15.35 8.51 3.14
C VAL A 83 -16.73 8.70 3.77
N ASP A 84 -17.28 9.90 3.73
CA ASP A 84 -18.57 10.22 4.35
C ASP A 84 -19.74 9.50 3.68
N ASN A 85 -19.72 9.38 2.35
CA ASN A 85 -20.73 8.65 1.59
C ASN A 85 -20.61 7.11 1.67
N ASN A 86 -19.66 6.58 2.46
CA ASN A 86 -19.30 5.16 2.46
C ASN A 86 -18.85 4.64 1.08
N ASN A 87 -18.52 5.54 0.16
CA ASN A 87 -18.08 5.24 -1.21
C ASN A 87 -16.54 5.14 -1.31
N PHE A 88 -15.87 4.91 -0.19
CA PHE A 88 -14.41 4.84 -0.15
C PHE A 88 -13.85 3.54 -0.76
N THR A 89 -14.72 2.55 -1.07
CA THR A 89 -14.36 1.36 -1.86
C THR A 89 -15.59 0.71 -2.52
N ARG A 90 -15.49 0.31 -3.80
CA ARG A 90 -16.56 -0.46 -4.49
C ARG A 90 -16.50 -1.98 -4.22
N SER A 91 -15.34 -2.52 -3.87
CA SER A 91 -15.12 -3.97 -3.65
C SER A 91 -15.56 -4.47 -2.26
N LYS A 92 -16.39 -3.72 -1.54
CA LYS A 92 -16.60 -3.88 -0.08
C LYS A 92 -15.27 -3.91 0.67
N TYR A 93 -14.61 -2.76 0.73
CA TYR A 93 -13.53 -2.40 1.63
C TYR A 93 -12.22 -3.15 1.39
N SER A 94 -11.42 -2.74 0.41
CA SER A 94 -10.10 -3.36 0.26
C SER A 94 -9.15 -2.95 1.41
N GLY A 95 -8.63 -3.91 2.18
CA GLY A 95 -7.66 -3.67 3.26
C GLY A 95 -6.30 -3.16 2.76
N PHE A 96 -6.04 -3.25 1.46
CA PHE A 96 -4.81 -2.74 0.86
C PHE A 96 -4.93 -1.29 0.36
N ILE A 97 -6.11 -0.84 -0.11
CA ILE A 97 -6.30 0.54 -0.61
C ILE A 97 -6.85 1.49 0.44
N THR A 98 -7.70 0.99 1.35
CA THR A 98 -8.43 1.82 2.34
C THR A 98 -7.48 2.56 3.28
N VAL A 99 -6.23 2.10 3.37
CA VAL A 99 -5.22 2.64 4.28
C VAL A 99 -4.58 3.94 3.79
N PHE A 100 -4.61 4.24 2.49
CA PHE A 100 -3.99 5.47 1.98
C PHE A 100 -4.81 6.72 2.31
N PRO A 101 -6.16 6.72 2.17
CA PRO A 101 -6.99 7.75 2.79
C PRO A 101 -6.75 7.91 4.28
N MET A 102 -6.62 6.80 5.02
CA MET A 102 -6.31 6.84 6.45
C MET A 102 -4.97 7.51 6.73
N ILE A 103 -3.89 7.16 6.01
CA ILE A 103 -2.57 7.78 6.16
C ILE A 103 -2.59 9.26 5.78
N PHE A 104 -3.25 9.62 4.68
CA PHE A 104 -3.37 11.01 4.23
C PHE A 104 -4.08 11.88 5.27
N LEU A 105 -5.25 11.46 5.74
CA LEU A 105 -6.00 12.18 6.77
C LEU A 105 -5.22 12.24 8.09
N ALA A 106 -4.52 11.15 8.47
CA ALA A 106 -3.67 11.11 9.65
C ALA A 106 -2.50 12.09 9.55
N GLU A 107 -1.85 12.22 8.39
CA GLU A 107 -0.76 13.16 8.16
C GLU A 107 -1.20 14.60 8.39
N LEU A 108 -2.36 14.99 7.85
CA LEU A 108 -2.92 16.33 8.03
C LEU A 108 -3.27 16.65 9.48
N LEU A 109 -3.72 15.65 10.25
CA LEU A 109 -4.00 15.85 11.68
C LEU A 109 -2.73 15.85 12.53
N TYR A 110 -1.75 15.03 12.19
CA TYR A 110 -0.52 14.90 12.94
C TYR A 110 0.34 16.17 12.85
N ASP A 111 0.48 16.73 11.66
CA ASP A 111 1.24 17.95 11.41
C ASP A 111 0.31 19.14 11.19
N LYS A 112 0.22 20.03 12.17
CA LYS A 112 -0.65 21.22 12.12
C LYS A 112 -0.25 22.22 11.03
N ASP A 113 1.00 22.19 10.56
CA ASP A 113 1.42 23.08 9.47
C ASP A 113 0.91 22.59 8.11
N LYS A 114 0.48 21.32 8.02
CA LYS A 114 -0.09 20.73 6.80
C LYS A 114 -1.58 21.00 6.61
N LEU A 115 -2.30 21.30 7.70
CA LEU A 115 -3.69 21.73 7.71
C LEU A 115 -3.94 22.57 8.97
N LYS A 116 -4.12 23.88 8.79
CA LYS A 116 -4.29 24.87 9.87
C LYS A 116 -5.76 25.16 10.18
N ASP A 117 -6.63 25.00 9.19
CA ASP A 117 -8.08 25.23 9.36
C ASP A 117 -8.69 24.24 10.37
N GLU A 118 -9.02 24.74 11.57
CA GLU A 118 -9.52 23.93 12.68
C GLU A 118 -10.88 23.27 12.40
N ASP A 119 -11.73 23.88 11.58
CA ASP A 119 -13.02 23.28 11.25
C ASP A 119 -12.85 22.15 10.23
N LYS A 120 -11.97 22.31 9.24
CA LYS A 120 -11.56 21.20 8.37
C LYS A 120 -10.89 20.08 9.17
N ARG A 121 -10.05 20.40 10.16
CA ARG A 121 -9.42 19.39 11.03
C ARG A 121 -10.45 18.55 11.80
N LYS A 122 -11.55 19.16 12.27
CA LYS A 122 -12.65 18.40 12.91
C LYS A 122 -13.30 17.43 11.92
N SER A 123 -13.54 17.85 10.68
CA SER A 123 -14.07 16.98 9.62
C SER A 123 -13.11 15.84 9.30
N VAL A 124 -11.81 16.13 9.14
CA VAL A 124 -10.76 15.13 8.93
C VAL A 124 -10.72 14.11 10.07
N LYS A 125 -10.79 14.58 11.32
CA LYS A 125 -10.83 13.70 12.50
C LYS A 125 -12.02 12.74 12.45
N LYS A 126 -13.22 13.26 12.19
CA LYS A 126 -14.45 12.46 12.09
C LYS A 126 -14.36 11.40 10.99
N SER A 127 -13.89 11.77 9.81
CA SER A 127 -13.73 10.82 8.69
C SER A 127 -12.62 9.80 8.97
N LEU A 128 -11.52 10.19 9.62
CA LEU A 128 -10.46 9.28 10.03
C LEU A 128 -10.93 8.26 11.08
N GLU A 129 -11.67 8.69 12.10
CA GLU A 129 -12.30 7.79 13.08
C GLU A 129 -13.22 6.75 12.42
N LYS A 130 -13.95 7.16 11.38
CA LYS A 130 -14.79 6.26 10.59
C LYS A 130 -13.99 5.18 9.85
N ILE A 131 -12.86 5.55 9.23
CA ILE A 131 -11.98 4.58 8.55
C ILE A 131 -11.32 3.64 9.56
N VAL A 132 -10.82 4.16 10.69
CA VAL A 132 -10.23 3.35 11.77
C VAL A 132 -11.24 2.31 12.25
N ARG A 133 -12.46 2.73 12.58
CA ARG A 133 -13.52 1.82 13.04
C ARG A 133 -13.76 0.69 12.06
N LEU A 134 -13.84 1.03 10.76
CA LEU A 134 -14.04 0.04 9.72
C LEU A 134 -12.88 -0.95 9.61
N VAL A 135 -11.64 -0.47 9.65
CA VAL A 135 -10.45 -1.33 9.59
C VAL A 135 -10.45 -2.27 10.79
N GLU A 136 -10.72 -1.79 12.00
CA GLU A 136 -10.81 -2.63 13.19
C GLU A 136 -11.97 -3.63 13.12
N GLU A 137 -13.14 -3.19 12.66
CA GLU A 137 -14.30 -4.06 12.44
C GLU A 137 -13.98 -5.19 11.46
N GLY A 138 -13.18 -4.92 10.43
CA GLY A 138 -12.80 -5.90 9.43
C GLY A 138 -11.64 -6.84 9.80
N GLN A 139 -11.06 -6.70 11.00
CA GLN A 139 -10.03 -7.63 11.48
C GLN A 139 -10.67 -8.99 11.81
N LYS A 140 -10.06 -10.08 11.33
CA LYS A 140 -10.54 -11.44 11.57
C LYS A 140 -10.34 -11.85 13.03
N GLU A 141 -11.38 -12.39 13.67
CA GLU A 141 -11.38 -12.79 15.08
C GLU A 141 -10.61 -14.09 15.29
N GLY A 142 -9.82 -14.20 16.37
CA GLY A 142 -9.07 -15.43 16.74
C GLY A 142 -7.60 -15.40 16.32
N VAL A 143 -6.80 -16.35 16.80
CA VAL A 143 -5.38 -16.51 16.45
C VAL A 143 -5.10 -17.96 16.06
N GLY A 144 -4.97 -18.18 14.76
CA GLY A 144 -4.76 -19.47 14.13
C GLY A 144 -3.53 -19.44 13.25
N VAL A 145 -3.33 -20.51 12.50
CA VAL A 145 -2.20 -20.67 11.59
C VAL A 145 -2.28 -19.63 10.46
N ALA A 146 -1.15 -19.11 10.03
CA ALA A 146 -1.10 -17.95 9.14
C ALA A 146 -1.63 -18.22 7.71
N ASP A 147 -1.68 -19.48 7.31
CA ASP A 147 -2.25 -20.05 6.09
C ASP A 147 -3.69 -20.60 6.26
N GLY A 148 -4.25 -20.54 7.48
CA GLY A 148 -5.54 -21.12 7.83
C GLY A 148 -6.76 -20.27 7.47
N ALA A 149 -7.93 -20.93 7.46
CA ALA A 149 -9.24 -20.31 7.26
C ALA A 149 -9.90 -19.83 8.58
N ASP A 150 -9.43 -20.32 9.72
CA ASP A 150 -9.90 -19.89 11.05
C ASP A 150 -9.08 -18.71 11.58
N GLY A 151 -9.73 -17.91 12.41
CA GLY A 151 -9.25 -16.66 13.01
C GLY A 151 -7.76 -16.39 13.05
N SER A 152 -7.28 -15.21 12.66
CA SER A 152 -5.83 -14.94 12.55
C SER A 152 -5.33 -13.65 13.19
N GLY A 153 -6.24 -12.76 13.59
CA GLY A 153 -5.89 -11.42 14.04
C GLY A 153 -5.40 -10.50 12.90
N ALA A 154 -5.78 -10.78 11.65
CA ALA A 154 -5.31 -10.04 10.48
C ALA A 154 -6.44 -9.74 9.49
N TRP A 155 -6.10 -9.15 8.34
CA TRP A 155 -7.05 -8.70 7.34
C TRP A 155 -6.94 -9.50 6.05
N GLY A 156 -8.09 -9.72 5.41
CA GLY A 156 -8.18 -10.24 4.05
C GLY A 156 -7.95 -9.15 3.02
N TYR A 157 -8.24 -9.45 1.75
CA TYR A 157 -8.29 -8.39 0.76
C TYR A 157 -9.49 -7.50 0.98
N SER A 158 -10.65 -8.05 1.32
CA SER A 158 -11.79 -7.27 1.77
C SER A 158 -11.87 -7.27 3.31
N ILE A 159 -11.99 -6.09 3.90
CA ILE A 159 -12.26 -5.84 5.32
C ILE A 159 -13.78 -5.89 5.62
N ALA A 160 -14.62 -6.12 4.60
CA ALA A 160 -16.05 -6.42 4.77
C ALA A 160 -16.35 -7.91 4.88
N GLU A 161 -15.37 -8.78 4.62
CA GLU A 161 -15.55 -10.22 4.68
C GLU A 161 -15.86 -10.68 6.11
N ASP A 162 -16.68 -11.73 6.23
CA ASP A 162 -17.06 -12.38 7.50
C ASP A 162 -15.86 -12.58 8.45
N LYS A 163 -16.00 -12.22 9.74
CA LYS A 163 -14.86 -12.19 10.67
C LYS A 163 -14.29 -13.58 11.00
N LYS A 164 -15.09 -14.63 10.84
CA LYS A 164 -14.75 -16.01 11.22
C LYS A 164 -14.13 -16.78 10.07
N SER A 165 -14.34 -16.32 8.84
CA SER A 165 -13.88 -16.97 7.61
C SER A 165 -13.11 -16.02 6.69
N GLY A 166 -12.51 -16.56 5.63
CA GLY A 166 -11.82 -15.77 4.62
C GLY A 166 -10.30 -15.80 4.70
N ARG A 167 -9.66 -15.51 3.57
CA ARG A 167 -8.23 -15.66 3.35
C ARG A 167 -7.49 -14.39 3.75
N ARG A 168 -6.54 -14.50 4.67
CA ARG A 168 -5.72 -13.37 5.13
C ARG A 168 -4.66 -13.03 4.11
N LYS A 169 -4.13 -11.81 4.13
CA LYS A 169 -3.03 -11.42 3.26
C LYS A 169 -2.01 -10.64 4.06
N ALA A 170 -0.75 -11.07 4.02
CA ALA A 170 0.34 -10.34 4.68
C ALA A 170 0.41 -8.88 4.20
N GLN A 171 0.13 -8.63 2.92
CA GLN A 171 0.08 -7.27 2.37
C GLN A 171 -1.01 -6.42 3.03
N SER A 172 -2.26 -6.92 3.06
CA SER A 172 -3.36 -6.21 3.75
C SER A 172 -3.05 -6.00 5.23
N ALA A 173 -2.46 -7.00 5.90
CA ALA A 173 -2.11 -6.88 7.30
C ALA A 173 -1.05 -5.80 7.55
N ALA A 174 0.01 -5.73 6.75
CA ALA A 174 1.00 -4.67 6.84
C ALA A 174 0.36 -3.30 6.59
N CYS A 175 -0.39 -3.15 5.50
CA CYS A 175 -1.12 -1.93 5.17
C CYS A 175 -2.00 -1.45 6.34
N CYS A 176 -2.87 -2.33 6.86
CA CYS A 176 -3.80 -1.98 7.94
C CYS A 176 -3.05 -1.57 9.21
N VAL A 177 -2.02 -2.33 9.61
CA VAL A 177 -1.23 -1.99 10.81
C VAL A 177 -0.53 -0.65 10.65
N ILE A 178 0.10 -0.38 9.50
CA ILE A 178 0.77 0.91 9.23
C ILE A 178 -0.22 2.07 9.32
N GLY A 179 -1.40 1.92 8.72
CA GLY A 179 -2.43 2.94 8.76
C GLY A 179 -3.04 3.16 10.15
N LEU A 180 -3.25 2.09 10.93
CA LEU A 180 -3.66 2.18 12.33
C LEU A 180 -2.61 2.88 13.20
N ILE A 181 -1.32 2.59 12.97
CA ILE A 181 -0.20 3.31 13.62
C ILE A 181 -0.26 4.81 13.28
N ALA A 182 -0.47 5.16 12.02
CA ALA A 182 -0.57 6.55 11.58
C ALA A 182 -1.75 7.27 12.27
N ALA A 183 -2.94 6.66 12.28
CA ALA A 183 -4.11 7.21 12.95
C ALA A 183 -3.88 7.38 14.46
N LYS A 184 -3.27 6.39 15.12
CA LYS A 184 -2.91 6.47 16.54
C LYS A 184 -1.96 7.64 16.81
N LYS A 185 -0.93 7.81 15.98
CA LYS A 185 0.00 8.95 16.09
C LYS A 185 -0.70 10.29 15.90
N ALA A 186 -1.68 10.36 15.01
CA ALA A 186 -2.52 11.54 14.80
C ALA A 186 -3.52 11.82 15.95
N GLY A 187 -3.49 11.04 17.03
CA GLY A 187 -4.34 11.24 18.21
C GLY A 187 -5.70 10.56 18.13
N ILE A 188 -5.93 9.67 17.16
CA ILE A 188 -7.14 8.85 17.09
C ILE A 188 -7.01 7.67 18.04
N LYS A 189 -8.11 7.34 18.74
CA LYS A 189 -8.17 6.14 19.57
C LYS A 189 -8.16 4.91 18.66
N VAL A 190 -7.17 4.05 18.88
CA VAL A 190 -6.97 2.79 18.15
C VAL A 190 -6.81 1.66 19.17
N SER A 191 -7.32 0.48 18.84
CA SER A 191 -7.16 -0.75 19.59
C SER A 191 -5.73 -1.27 19.49
N GLU A 192 -4.99 -1.21 20.60
CA GLU A 192 -3.65 -1.80 20.69
C GLU A 192 -3.68 -3.29 20.32
N LYS A 193 -4.71 -4.00 20.78
CA LYS A 193 -4.92 -5.41 20.46
C LYS A 193 -5.01 -5.64 18.95
N ALA A 194 -5.60 -4.71 18.18
CA ALA A 194 -5.68 -4.85 16.74
C ALA A 194 -4.29 -4.73 16.08
N ILE A 195 -3.47 -3.78 16.54
CA ILE A 195 -2.08 -3.62 16.09
C ILE A 195 -1.27 -4.86 16.44
N ASP A 196 -1.30 -5.29 17.71
CA ASP A 196 -0.51 -6.42 18.21
C ASP A 196 -0.85 -7.73 17.49
N ASN A 197 -2.15 -7.98 17.24
CA ASN A 197 -2.62 -9.12 16.49
C ASN A 197 -2.10 -9.11 15.05
N GLY A 198 -2.15 -7.94 14.40
CA GLY A 198 -1.65 -7.76 13.03
C GLY A 198 -0.15 -8.01 12.93
N ILE A 199 0.64 -7.45 13.85
CA ILE A 199 2.09 -7.67 13.94
C ILE A 199 2.38 -9.15 14.18
N SER A 200 1.66 -9.78 15.11
CA SER A 200 1.82 -11.20 15.42
C SER A 200 1.53 -12.09 14.21
N TYR A 201 0.50 -11.76 13.42
CA TYR A 201 0.22 -12.47 12.16
C TYR A 201 1.35 -12.31 11.14
N LEU A 202 1.85 -11.08 10.95
CA LEU A 202 2.94 -10.82 10.01
C LEU A 202 4.20 -11.60 10.38
N ARG A 203 4.53 -11.70 11.68
CA ARG A 203 5.64 -12.53 12.17
C ARG A 203 5.49 -14.00 11.77
N ARG A 204 4.29 -14.55 11.89
CA ARG A 204 3.99 -15.93 11.46
C ARG A 204 4.06 -16.11 9.94
N CYS A 205 4.08 -15.04 9.16
CA CYS A 205 4.27 -15.08 7.71
C CYS A 205 5.73 -15.08 7.26
N VAL A 206 6.68 -14.96 8.19
CA VAL A 206 8.12 -14.99 7.90
C VAL A 206 8.56 -16.42 7.66
N SER A 207 9.02 -16.67 6.44
CA SER A 207 9.58 -17.96 6.04
C SER A 207 10.95 -18.24 6.70
N GLN A 208 11.45 -19.46 6.56
CA GLN A 208 12.79 -19.84 7.05
C GLN A 208 13.92 -18.97 6.46
N THR A 209 13.77 -18.54 5.21
CA THR A 209 14.74 -17.70 4.50
C THR A 209 14.53 -16.20 4.70
N GLY A 210 13.52 -15.79 5.47
CA GLY A 210 13.29 -14.41 5.90
C GLY A 210 12.25 -13.63 5.09
N GLN A 211 11.92 -14.02 3.86
CA GLN A 211 10.84 -13.36 3.13
C GLN A 211 9.50 -13.55 3.81
N VAL A 212 8.64 -12.54 3.65
CA VAL A 212 7.24 -12.62 4.04
C VAL A 212 6.41 -13.23 2.91
N GLY A 213 5.73 -14.32 3.24
CA GLY A 213 4.83 -15.03 2.37
C GLY A 213 3.53 -14.29 2.08
N TYR A 214 2.65 -14.88 1.26
CA TYR A 214 1.35 -14.28 0.99
C TYR A 214 0.34 -14.60 2.10
N GLN A 215 0.43 -15.84 2.58
CA GLN A 215 -0.41 -16.47 3.60
C GLN A 215 0.48 -17.42 4.39
N GLY A 216 1.09 -16.93 5.46
CA GLY A 216 1.98 -17.74 6.26
C GLY A 216 3.36 -18.02 5.63
N PRO A 217 4.16 -18.88 6.29
CA PRO A 217 5.59 -19.01 6.02
C PRO A 217 5.90 -19.99 4.88
N GLN A 218 4.93 -20.82 4.49
CA GLN A 218 5.06 -21.87 3.46
C GLN A 218 4.96 -21.33 2.02
N THR A 219 5.28 -20.05 1.82
CA THR A 219 5.31 -19.47 0.49
C THR A 219 6.60 -19.92 -0.21
N PRO A 220 6.54 -20.54 -1.42
CA PRO A 220 7.75 -20.93 -2.12
C PRO A 220 8.67 -19.72 -2.29
N GLN A 221 9.99 -19.92 -2.29
CA GLN A 221 10.97 -18.81 -2.28
C GLN A 221 10.73 -17.76 -3.38
N ASN A 222 10.17 -18.18 -4.52
CA ASN A 222 9.88 -17.28 -5.65
C ASN A 222 8.63 -16.41 -5.46
N TYR A 223 7.82 -16.65 -4.43
CA TYR A 223 6.58 -15.91 -4.15
C TYR A 223 6.66 -15.04 -2.88
N GLY A 224 7.83 -14.95 -2.26
CA GLY A 224 8.14 -13.95 -1.23
C GLY A 224 8.05 -12.53 -1.78
N GLY A 225 7.60 -11.57 -0.97
CA GLY A 225 7.43 -10.20 -1.44
C GLY A 225 8.32 -9.18 -0.75
N TYR A 226 8.96 -8.30 -1.54
CA TYR A 226 9.79 -7.21 -1.04
C TYR A 226 8.95 -6.22 -0.24
N GLY A 227 7.85 -5.73 -0.80
CA GLY A 227 6.95 -4.79 -0.12
C GLY A 227 6.32 -5.38 1.14
N ARG A 228 5.96 -6.67 1.13
CA ARG A 228 5.44 -7.39 2.32
C ARG A 228 6.49 -7.50 3.41
N THR A 229 7.72 -7.80 3.04
CA THR A 229 8.84 -7.93 3.99
C THR A 229 9.21 -6.57 4.59
N ALA A 230 9.29 -5.52 3.78
CA ALA A 230 9.51 -4.16 4.26
C ALA A 230 8.38 -3.67 5.17
N GLY A 231 7.12 -3.94 4.81
CA GLY A 231 5.96 -3.60 5.64
C GLY A 231 5.97 -4.30 7.00
N LEU A 232 6.31 -5.59 7.07
CA LEU A 232 6.55 -6.29 8.33
C LEU A 232 7.63 -5.59 9.16
N LEU A 233 8.79 -5.30 8.55
CA LEU A 233 9.93 -4.72 9.24
C LEU A 233 9.61 -3.35 9.83
N TYR A 234 8.84 -2.52 9.11
CA TYR A 234 8.30 -1.27 9.65
C TYR A 234 7.45 -1.52 10.90
N CYS A 235 6.47 -2.44 10.82
CA CYS A 235 5.56 -2.72 11.92
C CYS A 235 6.28 -3.30 13.15
N MET A 236 7.25 -4.20 12.94
CA MET A 236 8.08 -4.75 14.02
C MET A 236 8.99 -3.68 14.64
N LYS A 237 9.54 -2.78 13.82
CA LYS A 237 10.34 -1.65 14.32
C LYS A 237 9.50 -0.71 15.19
N TYR A 238 8.25 -0.43 14.80
CA TYR A 238 7.31 0.33 15.62
C TYR A 238 7.09 -0.32 17.00
N ALA A 239 6.99 -1.65 17.02
CA ALA A 239 6.81 -2.42 18.25
C ALA A 239 8.11 -2.70 19.04
N ASN A 240 9.25 -2.12 18.64
CA ASN A 240 10.57 -2.36 19.24
C ASN A 240 11.00 -3.84 19.23
N LEU A 241 10.63 -4.57 18.17
CA LEU A 241 10.89 -6.01 18.02
C LEU A 241 12.13 -6.29 17.14
N GLU A 242 13.06 -5.33 17.02
CA GLU A 242 14.24 -5.53 16.16
C GLU A 242 15.15 -6.68 16.60
N LYS A 243 15.09 -7.10 17.87
CA LYS A 243 15.91 -8.22 18.38
C LYS A 243 15.34 -9.60 18.05
N GLU A 244 14.09 -9.67 17.59
CA GLU A 244 13.41 -10.94 17.31
C GLU A 244 14.03 -11.65 16.09
N SER A 245 14.02 -12.98 16.11
CA SER A 245 14.65 -13.80 15.06
C SER A 245 14.03 -13.55 13.68
N GLU A 246 12.72 -13.32 13.65
CA GLU A 246 11.93 -13.05 12.45
C GLU A 246 12.32 -11.71 11.83
N TYR A 247 12.56 -10.69 12.66
CA TYR A 247 13.06 -9.39 12.19
C TYR A 247 14.43 -9.54 11.55
N GLN A 248 15.36 -10.22 12.22
CA GLN A 248 16.73 -10.38 11.74
C GLN A 248 16.79 -11.17 10.41
N LYS A 249 15.99 -12.23 10.28
CA LYS A 249 15.88 -12.99 9.02
C LYS A 249 15.28 -12.14 7.91
N ALA A 250 14.18 -11.43 8.19
CA ALA A 250 13.52 -10.56 7.23
C ALA A 250 14.42 -9.41 6.77
N LEU A 251 15.17 -8.80 7.68
CA LEU A 251 16.10 -7.72 7.37
C LEU A 251 17.23 -8.22 6.46
N LYS A 252 17.85 -9.35 6.83
CA LYS A 252 18.89 -9.98 6.00
C LYS A 252 18.36 -10.31 4.60
N TRP A 253 17.14 -10.81 4.50
CA TRP A 253 16.52 -11.09 3.21
C TRP A 253 16.25 -9.80 2.42
N LEU A 254 15.70 -8.76 3.05
CA LEU A 254 15.41 -7.48 2.40
C LEU A 254 16.67 -6.83 1.84
N ASP A 255 17.75 -6.78 2.63
CA ASP A 255 19.04 -6.19 2.22
C ASP A 255 19.72 -6.96 1.08
N ALA A 256 19.41 -8.25 0.92
CA ALA A 256 19.92 -9.08 -0.17
C ALA A 256 19.06 -9.02 -1.46
N ASN A 257 17.92 -8.32 -1.43
CA ASN A 257 16.95 -8.27 -2.52
C ASN A 257 16.63 -6.82 -2.92
N LYS A 258 15.79 -6.68 -3.94
CA LYS A 258 15.31 -5.38 -4.44
C LYS A 258 13.82 -5.47 -4.83
N PRO A 259 13.11 -4.34 -5.02
CA PRO A 259 11.69 -4.32 -5.38
C PRO A 259 11.30 -5.14 -6.62
N GLU A 260 12.21 -5.40 -7.56
CA GLU A 260 11.97 -6.25 -8.73
C GLU A 260 11.55 -7.67 -8.37
N LYS A 261 11.89 -8.14 -7.16
CA LYS A 261 11.46 -9.45 -6.69
C LYS A 261 9.93 -9.58 -6.65
N ASP A 262 9.23 -8.48 -6.38
CA ASP A 262 7.76 -8.44 -6.43
C ASP A 262 7.23 -8.57 -7.87
N TYR A 263 7.94 -7.99 -8.85
CA TYR A 263 7.60 -8.09 -10.26
C TYR A 263 7.72 -9.51 -10.78
N ASP A 264 8.88 -10.13 -10.55
CA ASP A 264 9.19 -11.48 -11.04
C ASP A 264 8.20 -12.52 -10.46
N ALA A 265 7.60 -12.21 -9.31
CA ALA A 265 6.66 -13.09 -8.62
C ALA A 265 5.17 -12.88 -9.02
N HIS A 266 4.73 -11.64 -9.28
CA HIS A 266 3.29 -11.32 -9.38
C HIS A 266 2.90 -10.20 -10.39
N ALA A 267 3.79 -9.78 -11.30
CA ALA A 267 3.60 -8.71 -12.30
C ALA A 267 3.70 -7.25 -11.78
N GLY A 268 3.63 -6.28 -12.71
CA GLY A 268 3.91 -4.84 -12.53
C GLY A 268 3.33 -4.17 -11.29
N ALA A 269 2.05 -4.38 -10.98
CA ALA A 269 1.38 -3.72 -9.87
C ALA A 269 2.01 -4.06 -8.50
N PHE A 270 2.54 -5.27 -8.31
CA PHE A 270 3.20 -5.70 -7.08
C PHE A 270 4.52 -4.99 -6.84
N MET A 271 5.18 -4.53 -7.90
CA MET A 271 6.41 -3.77 -7.80
C MET A 271 6.20 -2.40 -7.17
N ALA A 272 5.10 -1.70 -7.51
CA ALA A 272 4.73 -0.43 -6.87
C ALA A 272 4.58 -0.58 -5.34
N TRP A 273 4.11 -1.73 -4.88
CA TRP A 273 4.06 -2.08 -3.45
C TRP A 273 5.45 -2.30 -2.84
N GLY A 274 6.36 -2.89 -3.60
CA GLY A 274 7.78 -2.99 -3.26
C GLY A 274 8.42 -1.62 -3.04
N PHE A 275 8.14 -0.66 -3.92
CA PHE A 275 8.67 0.71 -3.80
C PHE A 275 8.10 1.48 -2.61
N ILE A 276 6.77 1.49 -2.45
CA ILE A 276 6.14 2.28 -1.37
C ILE A 276 6.62 1.81 0.01
N TRP A 277 6.54 0.50 0.29
CA TRP A 277 6.87 -0.02 1.61
C TRP A 277 8.38 -0.19 1.81
N GLY A 278 9.11 -0.51 0.76
CA GLY A 278 10.57 -0.49 0.74
C GLY A 278 11.10 0.89 1.08
N GLY A 279 10.70 1.90 0.31
CA GLY A 279 11.11 3.29 0.50
C GLY A 279 10.76 3.81 1.89
N LEU A 280 9.57 3.46 2.41
CA LEU A 280 9.19 3.81 3.78
C LEU A 280 10.13 3.19 4.81
N PHE A 281 10.38 1.88 4.74
CA PHE A 281 11.22 1.20 5.72
C PHE A 281 12.67 1.72 5.67
N HIS A 282 13.21 1.89 4.45
CA HIS A 282 14.56 2.41 4.26
C HIS A 282 14.70 3.85 4.77
N SER A 283 13.67 4.69 4.68
CA SER A 283 13.75 6.08 5.17
C SER A 283 13.84 6.17 6.70
N ILE A 284 13.23 5.22 7.42
CA ILE A 284 13.21 5.20 8.89
C ILE A 284 14.33 4.36 9.52
N ARG A 285 14.97 3.46 8.76
CA ARG A 285 16.00 2.56 9.30
C ARG A 285 17.34 3.27 9.55
N ASN A 286 17.73 4.19 8.68
CA ASN A 286 18.96 5.00 8.76
C ASN A 286 20.26 4.16 8.87
N SER A 287 20.53 3.35 7.86
CA SER A 287 21.65 2.44 7.69
C SER A 287 22.42 2.70 6.39
N LYS A 288 23.54 2.03 6.17
CA LYS A 288 24.32 2.15 4.92
C LYS A 288 23.56 1.57 3.72
N GLU A 289 22.81 0.49 3.91
CA GLU A 289 21.99 -0.16 2.89
C GLU A 289 20.85 0.75 2.40
N ASP A 290 20.39 1.70 3.23
CA ASP A 290 19.37 2.68 2.83
C ASP A 290 19.89 3.67 1.79
N LYS A 291 21.21 3.98 1.80
CA LYS A 291 21.85 4.78 0.74
C LYS A 291 21.90 4.01 -0.58
N ILE A 292 22.19 2.70 -0.52
CA ILE A 292 22.17 1.83 -1.70
C ILE A 292 20.77 1.79 -2.31
N HIS A 293 19.75 1.58 -1.47
CA HIS A 293 18.36 1.62 -1.90
C HIS A 293 17.99 2.97 -2.50
N SER A 294 18.32 4.08 -1.84
CA SER A 294 18.02 5.43 -2.32
C SER A 294 18.65 5.73 -3.68
N ASN A 295 19.93 5.37 -3.87
CA ASN A 295 20.62 5.54 -5.15
C ASN A 295 19.98 4.70 -6.26
N TYR A 296 19.57 3.48 -5.92
CA TYR A 296 18.85 2.61 -6.85
C TYR A 296 17.50 3.23 -7.28
N LEU A 297 16.73 3.81 -6.36
CA LEU A 297 15.48 4.50 -6.70
C LEU A 297 15.73 5.76 -7.54
N GLU A 298 16.80 6.50 -7.26
CA GLU A 298 17.19 7.68 -8.03
C GLU A 298 17.42 7.35 -9.50
N GLU A 299 18.15 6.27 -9.77
CA GLU A 299 18.43 5.79 -11.13
C GLU A 299 17.16 5.30 -11.84
N ILE A 300 16.26 4.63 -11.11
CA ILE A 300 15.01 4.11 -11.67
C ILE A 300 14.04 5.21 -12.08
N PHE A 301 13.92 6.26 -11.26
CA PHE A 301 12.91 7.30 -11.48
C PHE A 301 13.45 8.54 -12.19
N LYS A 302 14.73 8.55 -12.61
CA LYS A 302 15.39 9.73 -13.19
C LYS A 302 14.66 10.37 -14.37
N ASP A 303 14.02 9.58 -15.21
CA ASP A 303 13.36 10.06 -16.44
C ASP A 303 11.90 10.50 -16.23
N ILE A 304 11.33 10.18 -15.06
CA ILE A 304 9.94 10.49 -14.73
C ILE A 304 9.81 11.49 -13.57
N LYS A 305 10.86 11.69 -12.78
CA LYS A 305 10.86 12.63 -11.66
C LYS A 305 11.07 14.07 -12.15
N ASN A 306 10.30 14.99 -11.59
CA ASN A 306 10.53 16.42 -11.68
C ASN A 306 11.63 16.85 -10.70
N LYS A 307 12.10 18.09 -10.85
CA LYS A 307 13.11 18.68 -9.94
C LYS A 307 12.63 18.78 -8.49
N ASP A 308 11.34 18.99 -8.29
CA ASP A 308 10.67 19.06 -6.98
C ASP A 308 10.35 17.68 -6.39
N GLY A 309 10.79 16.60 -7.04
CA GLY A 309 10.54 15.22 -6.61
C GLY A 309 9.16 14.68 -6.97
N THR A 310 8.27 15.49 -7.57
CA THR A 310 6.99 15.03 -8.11
C THR A 310 7.20 14.28 -9.43
N TRP A 311 6.11 13.87 -10.08
CA TRP A 311 6.13 13.08 -11.31
C TRP A 311 5.69 13.91 -12.52
N ASN A 312 6.36 13.73 -13.65
CA ASN A 312 6.11 14.48 -14.89
C ASN A 312 4.88 14.00 -15.69
N GLY A 313 4.07 13.10 -15.13
CA GLY A 313 2.86 12.59 -15.80
C GLY A 313 3.10 11.48 -16.82
N LYS A 314 4.36 11.11 -17.12
CA LYS A 314 4.69 10.04 -18.07
C LYS A 314 4.57 8.68 -17.40
N GLU A 315 3.73 7.80 -17.95
CA GLU A 315 3.62 6.41 -17.47
C GLU A 315 5.01 5.80 -17.29
N TRP A 316 5.27 5.30 -16.08
CA TRP A 316 6.54 4.69 -15.78
C TRP A 316 6.59 3.31 -16.42
N LYS A 317 7.64 3.06 -17.20
CA LYS A 317 7.92 1.75 -17.79
C LYS A 317 9.09 1.12 -17.05
N PHE A 318 8.88 -0.11 -16.60
CA PHE A 318 9.94 -0.92 -16.04
C PHE A 318 10.00 -2.26 -16.77
N LYS A 319 11.19 -2.60 -17.30
CA LYS A 319 11.33 -3.68 -18.29
C LYS A 319 10.29 -3.46 -19.42
N ASP A 320 9.56 -4.50 -19.80
CA ASP A 320 8.56 -4.46 -20.87
C ASP A 320 7.15 -4.07 -20.38
N THR A 321 6.98 -3.71 -19.11
CA THR A 321 5.66 -3.40 -18.53
C THR A 321 5.53 -1.90 -18.21
N ALA A 322 4.51 -1.27 -18.78
CA ALA A 322 4.05 0.05 -18.35
C ALA A 322 3.18 -0.09 -17.10
N LEU A 323 3.45 0.72 -16.07
CA LEU A 323 2.55 0.86 -14.93
C LEU A 323 1.54 1.98 -15.20
N PHE A 324 0.26 1.67 -14.97
CA PHE A 324 -0.81 2.68 -14.98
C PHE A 324 -0.48 3.81 -14.01
N GLY A 325 -1.00 5.01 -14.27
CA GLY A 325 -0.66 6.24 -13.54
C GLY A 325 -0.70 6.11 -12.02
N ASP A 326 -1.68 5.40 -11.45
CA ASP A 326 -1.82 5.23 -10.00
C ASP A 326 -0.72 4.40 -9.36
N MET A 327 -0.27 3.35 -10.05
CA MET A 327 0.86 2.53 -9.59
C MET A 327 2.18 3.30 -9.74
N THR A 328 2.29 4.15 -10.76
CA THR A 328 3.42 5.07 -10.89
C THR A 328 3.46 6.07 -9.73
N ARG A 329 2.33 6.69 -9.37
CA ARG A 329 2.22 7.59 -8.21
C ARG A 329 2.60 6.88 -6.91
N LEU A 330 2.10 5.66 -6.71
CA LEU A 330 2.40 4.86 -5.53
C LEU A 330 3.91 4.57 -5.40
N ALA A 331 4.55 4.20 -6.52
CA ALA A 331 5.98 3.95 -6.56
C ALA A 331 6.80 5.23 -6.28
N MET A 332 6.38 6.37 -6.85
CA MET A 332 7.00 7.67 -6.63
C MET A 332 6.90 8.14 -5.18
N LEU A 333 5.75 7.94 -4.53
CA LEU A 333 5.61 8.23 -3.10
C LEU A 333 6.61 7.41 -2.26
N GLY A 334 6.85 6.15 -2.64
CA GLY A 334 7.88 5.31 -2.03
C GLY A 334 9.27 5.94 -2.10
N TYR A 335 9.65 6.44 -3.28
CA TYR A 335 10.89 7.17 -3.47
C TYR A 335 10.96 8.44 -2.61
N GLN A 336 9.88 9.23 -2.57
CA GLN A 336 9.84 10.50 -1.82
C GLN A 336 9.91 10.32 -0.29
N PHE A 337 9.66 9.13 0.25
CA PHE A 337 9.82 8.89 1.68
C PHE A 337 11.23 9.16 2.20
N LYS A 338 12.26 9.12 1.34
CA LYS A 338 13.64 9.49 1.70
C LYS A 338 13.75 10.92 2.25
N ASP A 339 12.85 11.81 1.84
CA ASP A 339 12.83 13.22 2.23
C ASP A 339 12.14 13.45 3.59
N LYS A 340 11.56 12.39 4.18
CA LYS A 340 10.96 12.37 5.53
C LYS A 340 9.87 13.45 5.75
N LYS A 341 9.15 13.80 4.69
CA LYS A 341 8.10 14.84 4.73
C LYS A 341 6.73 14.32 5.16
N ILE A 342 6.47 13.01 5.04
CA ILE A 342 5.31 12.33 5.64
C ILE A 342 5.65 11.96 7.08
N THR A 343 5.39 12.90 7.97
CA THR A 343 5.85 12.90 9.37
C THR A 343 5.11 11.89 10.25
N VAL A 344 3.85 11.60 9.94
CA VAL A 344 3.04 10.64 10.70
C VAL A 344 3.59 9.22 10.59
N LEU A 345 4.36 8.90 9.55
CA LEU A 345 4.97 7.58 9.37
C LEU A 345 6.41 7.48 9.91
N LEU A 346 6.99 8.57 10.42
CA LEU A 346 8.34 8.50 11.00
C LEU A 346 8.32 7.78 12.35
N LEU A 347 9.29 6.90 12.60
CA LEU A 347 9.45 6.22 13.89
C LEU A 347 10.54 6.93 14.70
N GLU A 348 10.25 8.16 15.15
CA GLU A 348 11.15 8.88 16.06
C GLU A 348 11.17 8.18 17.42
N LYS A 349 12.36 8.07 18.02
CA LYS A 349 12.49 7.59 19.39
C LYS A 349 11.88 8.66 20.31
N LYS A 350 10.84 8.27 21.06
CA LYS A 350 10.38 9.04 22.21
C LYS A 350 11.48 9.15 23.26
#